data_AF-A0A8J5XJ13-F1
#
_entry.id   AF-A0A8J5XJ13-F1
#
_cell.length_a   1.000
_cell.length_b   1.000
_cell.length_c   1.000
_cell.angle_alpha   90.00
_cell.angle_beta   90.00
_cell.angle_gamma   90.00
#
_symmetry.space_group_name_H-M   'P 1'
#
loop_
_entity.id
_entity.type
_entity.pdbx_description
1 polymer ?
#
loop_
_entity_poly.entity_id
_entity_poly.type
_entity_poly.pdbx_seq_one_letter_code
_entity_poly.pdbx_strand_id
1 'polypeptide(L)'
;MAEGLWLGTWARFLVGNRLAPFVPTALPVCKAMLRLARVGPGDRLADLGCGDGRLLVLAARDFGASSTIGYETDARLARLARESATAAGLASSVDVREQDARTADLSGCSVATLYLSVRGNTQLLPVLGTLPASARVVSFHWPIEGVEPVRTVAVSGTKLYLFEGAAFAPGHK
;
A
#
# COMPACT_ATOMS: atom_id res chain seq x y z
N MET A 1 6.72 6.52 -23.50
CA MET A 1 7.13 6.95 -22.14
C MET A 1 6.78 5.93 -21.05
N ALA A 2 5.60 5.30 -21.08
CA ALA A 2 5.20 4.29 -20.08
C ALA A 2 5.89 2.91 -20.23
N GLU A 3 6.16 2.45 -21.46
CA GLU A 3 6.71 1.09 -21.69
C GLU A 3 8.14 0.89 -21.15
N GLY A 4 9.00 1.91 -21.22
CA GLY A 4 10.35 1.85 -20.67
C GLY A 4 10.38 1.81 -19.13
N LEU A 5 9.34 2.33 -18.48
CA LEU A 5 9.18 2.27 -17.02
C LEU A 5 8.85 0.83 -16.58
N TRP A 6 8.00 0.14 -17.35
CA TRP A 6 7.62 -1.24 -17.09
C TRP A 6 8.83 -2.18 -17.17
N LEU A 7 9.53 -2.22 -18.30
CA LEU A 7 10.69 -3.12 -18.46
C LEU A 7 11.77 -2.89 -17.38
N GLY A 8 12.05 -1.64 -17.01
CA GLY A 8 13.04 -1.32 -15.99
C GLY A 8 12.66 -1.82 -14.59
N THR A 9 11.38 -1.77 -14.22
CA THR A 9 10.93 -2.27 -12.90
C THR A 9 10.95 -3.80 -12.82
N TRP A 10 10.58 -4.49 -13.90
CA TRP A 10 10.66 -5.95 -14.00
C TRP A 10 12.10 -6.45 -13.94
N ALA A 11 13.03 -5.83 -14.67
CA ALA A 11 14.44 -6.17 -14.60
C ALA A 11 14.97 -6.05 -13.16
N ARG A 12 14.67 -4.94 -12.46
CA ARG A 12 15.11 -4.69 -11.07
C ARG A 12 14.46 -5.62 -10.04
N PHE A 13 13.22 -6.06 -10.28
CA PHE A 13 12.56 -7.10 -9.49
C PHE A 13 13.26 -8.46 -9.67
N LEU A 14 13.61 -8.83 -10.91
CA LEU A 14 14.30 -10.09 -11.20
C LEU A 14 15.70 -10.17 -10.58
N VAL A 15 16.40 -9.04 -10.41
CA VAL A 15 17.68 -8.99 -9.64
C VAL A 15 17.48 -8.99 -8.12
N GLY A 16 16.24 -9.15 -7.63
CA GLY A 16 15.93 -9.42 -6.23
C GLY A 16 15.89 -8.21 -5.30
N ASN A 17 15.97 -6.99 -5.83
CA ASN A 17 16.12 -5.78 -5.00
C ASN A 17 14.82 -4.97 -4.82
N ARG A 18 13.66 -5.54 -5.18
CA ARG A 18 12.33 -4.90 -5.05
C ARG A 18 11.29 -5.89 -4.54
N LEU A 19 10.28 -5.37 -3.83
CA LEU A 19 9.14 -6.14 -3.34
C LEU A 19 8.18 -6.59 -4.47
N ALA A 20 8.11 -5.80 -5.55
CA ALA A 20 7.32 -6.08 -6.76
C ALA A 20 7.77 -5.19 -7.95
N PRO A 21 7.43 -5.56 -9.20
CA PRO A 21 7.46 -4.63 -10.34
C PRO A 21 6.32 -3.61 -10.25
N PHE A 22 6.44 -2.47 -10.96
CA PHE A 22 5.37 -1.48 -10.97
C PHE A 22 4.28 -1.88 -11.97
N VAL A 23 3.12 -2.26 -11.43
CA VAL A 23 1.88 -2.44 -12.17
C VAL A 23 0.81 -1.64 -11.42
N PRO A 24 0.21 -0.61 -12.02
CA PRO A 24 -0.75 0.21 -11.31
C PRO A 24 -2.07 -0.52 -11.07
N THR A 25 -2.60 -0.46 -9.85
CA THR A 25 -3.94 -0.94 -9.53
C THR A 25 -5.00 -0.12 -10.28
N ALA A 26 -5.95 -0.78 -10.94
CA ALA A 26 -7.06 -0.11 -11.59
C ALA A 26 -7.92 0.66 -10.56
N LEU A 27 -8.36 1.89 -10.88
CA LEU A 27 -9.08 2.76 -9.94
C LEU A 27 -10.31 2.10 -9.28
N PRO A 28 -11.14 1.30 -9.98
CA PRO A 28 -12.24 0.58 -9.33
C PRO A 28 -11.77 -0.37 -8.23
N VAL A 29 -10.62 -1.01 -8.42
CA VAL A 29 -10.05 -1.93 -7.44
C VAL A 29 -9.41 -1.15 -6.27
N CYS A 30 -8.74 -0.02 -6.52
CA CYS A 30 -8.31 0.89 -5.45
C CYS A 30 -9.49 1.29 -4.56
N LYS A 31 -10.61 1.72 -5.16
CA LYS A 31 -11.83 2.07 -4.41
C LYS A 31 -12.38 0.88 -3.63
N ALA A 32 -12.32 -0.33 -4.19
CA ALA A 32 -12.73 -1.53 -3.48
C ALA A 32 -11.83 -1.87 -2.29
N MET A 33 -10.50 -1.72 -2.43
CA MET A 33 -9.54 -1.89 -1.32
C MET A 33 -9.84 -0.91 -0.18
N LEU A 34 -10.02 0.37 -0.51
CA LEU A 34 -10.32 1.43 0.47
C LEU A 34 -11.67 1.21 1.17
N ARG A 35 -12.71 0.76 0.44
CA ARG A 35 -14.00 0.37 1.03
C ARG A 35 -13.88 -0.86 1.93
N LEU A 36 -13.12 -1.87 1.51
CA LEU A 36 -12.89 -3.08 2.30
C LEU A 36 -12.19 -2.75 3.63
N ALA A 37 -11.20 -1.86 3.59
CA ALA A 37 -10.53 -1.31 4.77
C ALA A 37 -11.40 -0.33 5.56
N ARG A 38 -12.58 0.07 5.07
CA ARG A 38 -13.44 1.09 5.69
C ARG A 38 -12.70 2.41 5.95
N VAL A 39 -11.91 2.87 4.99
CA VAL A 39 -11.14 4.12 5.11
C VAL A 39 -12.08 5.32 5.28
N GLY A 40 -11.77 6.23 6.20
CA GLY A 40 -12.57 7.43 6.47
C GLY A 40 -11.82 8.60 7.14
N PRO A 41 -12.54 9.66 7.56
CA PRO A 41 -11.97 10.92 8.10
C PRO A 41 -11.08 10.86 9.34
N GLY A 42 -11.02 9.73 10.03
CA GLY A 42 -10.11 9.51 11.16
C GLY A 42 -8.86 8.69 10.80
N ASP A 43 -8.70 8.31 9.52
CA ASP A 43 -7.66 7.37 9.13
C ASP A 43 -6.37 8.05 8.69
N ARG A 44 -5.27 7.51 9.20
CA ARG A 44 -3.93 7.69 8.66
C ARG A 44 -3.55 6.43 7.89
N LEU A 45 -3.51 6.54 6.56
CA LEU A 45 -3.26 5.42 5.66
C LEU A 45 -1.80 5.37 5.21
N ALA A 46 -1.18 4.19 5.27
CA ALA A 46 0.11 3.91 4.63
C ALA A 46 -0.06 3.03 3.38
N ASP A 47 0.60 3.37 2.28
CA ASP A 47 0.68 2.54 1.08
C ASP A 47 2.12 2.08 0.85
N LEU A 48 2.36 0.78 0.94
CA LEU A 48 3.70 0.18 0.93
C LEU A 48 4.05 -0.26 -0.50
N GLY A 49 4.84 0.56 -1.20
CA GLY A 49 5.03 0.47 -2.65
C GLY A 49 4.00 1.30 -3.40
N CYS A 50 3.91 2.59 -3.08
CA CYS A 50 2.79 3.44 -3.51
C CYS A 50 2.77 3.78 -5.01
N GLY A 51 3.86 3.50 -5.74
CA GLY A 51 3.93 3.73 -7.18
C GLY A 51 3.64 5.19 -7.56
N ASP A 52 2.63 5.41 -8.41
CA ASP A 52 2.22 6.74 -8.85
C ASP A 52 1.33 7.49 -7.85
N GLY A 53 1.12 6.96 -6.65
CA GLY A 53 0.38 7.62 -5.56
C GLY A 53 -1.14 7.66 -5.76
N ARG A 54 -1.69 6.99 -6.77
CA ARG A 54 -3.15 7.02 -7.04
C ARG A 54 -4.00 6.58 -5.84
N LEU A 55 -3.53 5.62 -5.06
CA LEU A 55 -4.27 5.11 -3.90
C LEU A 55 -4.26 6.14 -2.77
N LEU A 56 -3.12 6.79 -2.52
CA LEU A 56 -2.98 7.89 -1.55
C LEU A 56 -3.94 9.04 -1.90
N VAL A 57 -3.92 9.49 -3.15
CA VAL A 57 -4.78 10.57 -3.63
C VAL A 57 -6.26 10.18 -3.53
N LEU A 58 -6.62 8.96 -3.92
CA LEU A 58 -8.00 8.46 -3.77
C LEU A 58 -8.44 8.39 -2.30
N ALA A 59 -7.57 7.92 -1.41
CA ALA A 59 -7.88 7.81 0.02
C ALA A 59 -8.13 9.18 0.65
N ALA A 60 -7.25 10.15 0.39
CA ALA A 60 -7.41 11.52 0.89
C ALA A 60 -8.62 12.22 0.27
N ARG A 61 -8.77 12.18 -1.06
CA ARG A 61 -9.80 12.94 -1.79
C ARG A 61 -11.19 12.33 -1.71
N ASP A 62 -11.31 11.03 -1.99
CA ASP A 62 -12.62 10.38 -2.18
C ASP A 62 -13.13 9.72 -0.88
N PHE A 63 -12.23 9.35 0.04
CA PHE A 63 -12.58 8.69 1.31
C PHE A 63 -12.34 9.59 2.53
N GLY A 64 -11.71 10.74 2.33
CA GLY A 64 -11.48 11.73 3.38
C GLY A 64 -10.41 11.34 4.40
N ALA A 65 -9.54 10.35 4.14
CA ALA A 65 -8.46 9.98 5.05
C ALA A 65 -7.70 11.24 5.53
N SER A 66 -7.51 11.40 6.84
CA SER A 66 -6.95 12.63 7.41
C SER A 66 -5.53 12.88 6.90
N SER A 67 -4.77 11.81 6.72
CA SER A 67 -3.46 11.85 6.07
C SER A 67 -3.14 10.51 5.41
N THR A 68 -2.30 10.57 4.39
CA THR A 68 -1.80 9.38 3.71
C THR A 68 -0.28 9.47 3.57
N ILE A 69 0.39 8.34 3.61
CA ILE A 69 1.83 8.24 3.42
C ILE A 69 2.19 7.10 2.47
N GLY A 70 2.92 7.43 1.42
CA GLY A 70 3.46 6.46 0.47
C GLY A 70 4.94 6.17 0.71
N TYR A 71 5.34 4.91 0.59
CA TYR A 71 6.74 4.50 0.54
C TYR A 71 7.04 3.92 -0.83
N GLU A 72 7.99 4.51 -1.55
CA GLU A 72 8.38 4.08 -2.90
C GLU A 72 9.90 4.19 -3.06
N THR A 73 10.53 3.16 -3.64
CA THR A 73 12.00 3.12 -3.82
C THR A 73 12.46 3.66 -5.17
N ASP A 74 11.56 3.75 -6.15
CA ASP A 74 11.84 4.35 -7.43
C ASP A 74 11.63 5.86 -7.37
N ALA A 75 12.72 6.63 -7.38
CA ALA A 75 12.71 8.10 -7.37
C ALA A 75 11.77 8.73 -8.42
N ARG A 76 11.60 8.08 -9.58
CA ARG A 76 10.71 8.59 -10.64
C ARG A 76 9.25 8.41 -10.25
N LEU A 77 8.88 7.25 -9.70
CA LEU A 77 7.53 6.99 -9.22
C LEU A 77 7.20 7.86 -8.00
N ALA A 78 8.13 7.98 -7.04
CA ALA A 78 7.98 8.86 -5.88
C ALA A 78 7.75 10.32 -6.31
N ARG A 79 8.48 10.80 -7.33
CA ARG A 79 8.23 12.13 -7.91
C ARG A 79 6.85 12.23 -8.55
N LEU A 80 6.42 11.26 -9.35
CA LEU A 80 5.08 11.24 -9.96
C LEU A 80 3.95 11.23 -8.92
N ALA A 81 4.13 10.52 -7.81
CA ALA A 81 3.19 10.50 -6.70
C ALA A 81 3.06 11.88 -6.03
N ARG A 82 4.19 12.58 -5.79
CA ARG A 82 4.18 13.95 -5.27
C ARG A 82 3.52 14.94 -6.23
N GLU A 83 3.82 14.82 -7.52
CA GLU A 83 3.19 15.63 -8.58
C GLU A 83 1.67 15.39 -8.62
N SER A 84 1.23 14.14 -8.52
CA SER A 84 -0.19 13.77 -8.48
C SER A 84 -0.91 14.33 -7.25
N ALA A 85 -0.28 14.28 -6.07
CA ALA A 85 -0.80 14.89 -4.86
C ALA A 85 -0.93 16.41 -4.99
N THR A 86 0.09 17.07 -5.56
CA THR A 86 0.10 18.51 -5.79
C THR A 86 -0.99 18.92 -6.78
N ALA A 87 -1.12 18.22 -7.91
CA ALA A 87 -2.15 18.47 -8.92
C ALA A 87 -3.58 18.28 -8.38
N ALA A 88 -3.74 17.40 -7.38
CA ALA A 88 -5.01 17.20 -6.68
C ALA A 88 -5.27 18.20 -5.54
N GLY A 89 -4.33 19.12 -5.25
CA GLY A 89 -4.45 20.08 -4.15
C GLY A 89 -4.25 19.46 -2.76
N LEU A 90 -3.57 18.32 -2.67
CA LEU A 90 -3.49 17.47 -1.47
C LEU A 90 -2.08 17.39 -0.87
N ALA A 91 -1.15 18.24 -1.29
CA ALA A 91 0.25 18.20 -0.87
C ALA A 91 0.46 18.30 0.66
N SER A 92 -0.48 18.85 1.42
CA SER A 92 -0.45 18.90 2.89
C SER A 92 -0.95 17.62 3.58
N SER A 93 -1.67 16.76 2.85
CA SER A 93 -2.32 15.54 3.38
C SER A 93 -1.75 14.24 2.81
N VAL A 94 -0.95 14.32 1.75
CA VAL A 94 -0.30 13.19 1.09
C VAL A 94 1.22 13.35 1.19
N ASP A 95 1.85 12.57 2.08
CA ASP A 95 3.30 12.46 2.17
C ASP A 95 3.81 11.31 1.28
N VAL A 96 4.98 11.48 0.67
CA VAL A 96 5.61 10.45 -0.16
C VAL A 96 7.09 10.39 0.17
N ARG A 97 7.53 9.24 0.68
CA ARG A 97 8.91 8.96 1.05
C ARG A 97 9.57 8.12 -0.01
N GLU A 98 10.70 8.63 -0.51
CA GLU A 98 11.61 7.82 -1.33
C GLU A 98 12.39 6.90 -0.39
N GLN A 99 11.76 5.79 0.00
CA GLN A 99 12.21 4.94 1.09
C GLN A 99 11.74 3.50 0.85
N ASP A 100 12.54 2.55 1.32
CA ASP A 100 12.16 1.15 1.39
C ASP A 100 11.05 0.92 2.43
N ALA A 101 9.92 0.35 2.00
CA ALA A 101 8.81 0.04 2.89
C ALA A 101 9.18 -0.94 4.02
N ARG A 102 10.25 -1.74 3.86
CA ARG A 102 10.77 -2.64 4.90
C ARG A 102 11.35 -1.92 6.12
N THR A 103 11.58 -0.61 6.03
CA THR A 103 12.04 0.23 7.14
C THR A 103 11.02 1.30 7.53
N ALA A 104 9.77 1.18 7.03
CA ALA A 104 8.71 2.11 7.33
C ALA A 104 8.30 2.05 8.82
N ASP A 105 8.02 3.21 9.40
CA ASP A 105 7.35 3.33 10.69
C ASP A 105 5.84 3.44 10.48
N LEU A 106 5.11 2.41 10.92
CA LEU A 106 3.65 2.32 10.79
C LEU A 106 2.92 2.52 12.12
N SER A 107 3.63 2.87 13.20
CA SER A 107 3.06 2.98 14.56
C SER A 107 1.88 3.97 14.66
N GLY A 108 1.90 5.03 13.84
CA GLY A 108 0.83 6.01 13.75
C GLY A 108 -0.20 5.76 12.65
N CYS A 109 -0.19 4.61 11.96
CA CYS A 109 -1.10 4.32 10.85
C CYS A 109 -2.29 3.47 11.31
N SER A 110 -3.51 3.83 10.91
CA SER A 110 -4.73 3.04 11.18
C SER A 110 -5.11 2.11 10.03
N VAL A 111 -4.52 2.30 8.85
CA VAL A 111 -4.72 1.48 7.66
C VAL A 111 -3.39 1.29 6.92
N ALA A 112 -3.12 0.08 6.42
CA ALA A 112 -2.05 -0.19 5.47
C ALA A 112 -2.58 -0.87 4.20
N THR A 113 -2.06 -0.49 3.03
CA THR A 113 -2.38 -1.13 1.75
C THR A 113 -1.14 -1.73 1.10
N LEU A 114 -1.35 -2.90 0.48
CA LEU A 114 -0.31 -3.68 -0.19
C LEU A 114 -0.77 -4.07 -1.59
N TYR A 115 0.05 -3.81 -2.60
CA TYR A 115 0.01 -4.54 -3.87
C TYR A 115 1.42 -4.90 -4.29
N LEU A 116 1.88 -6.07 -3.81
CA LEU A 116 3.25 -6.53 -3.99
C LEU A 116 3.26 -7.95 -4.57
N SER A 117 4.34 -8.70 -4.34
CA SER A 117 4.42 -10.16 -4.54
C SER A 117 4.19 -10.90 -3.23
N VAL A 118 3.92 -12.21 -3.28
CA VAL A 118 3.86 -13.07 -2.08
C VAL A 118 5.11 -12.91 -1.21
N ARG A 119 6.30 -12.98 -1.82
CA ARG A 119 7.58 -12.76 -1.14
C ARG A 119 7.69 -11.35 -0.54
N GLY A 120 7.22 -10.35 -1.28
CA GLY A 120 7.20 -8.96 -0.82
C GLY A 120 6.33 -8.77 0.42
N ASN A 121 5.14 -9.38 0.44
CA ASN A 121 4.24 -9.37 1.59
C ASN A 121 4.92 -10.00 2.83
N THR A 122 5.55 -11.16 2.68
CA THR A 122 6.26 -11.83 3.79
C THR A 122 7.41 -10.97 4.35
N GLN A 123 8.12 -10.23 3.49
CA GLN A 123 9.20 -9.32 3.93
C GLN A 123 8.70 -8.11 4.73
N LEU A 124 7.40 -7.77 4.66
CA LEU A 124 6.81 -6.68 5.41
C LEU A 124 6.23 -7.10 6.76
N LEU A 125 6.20 -8.40 7.10
CA LEU A 125 5.72 -8.86 8.40
C LEU A 125 6.32 -8.09 9.59
N PRO A 126 7.64 -7.79 9.64
CA PRO A 126 8.21 -7.02 10.76
C PRO A 126 7.63 -5.61 10.90
N VAL A 127 7.46 -4.89 9.79
CA VAL A 127 6.90 -3.52 9.83
C VAL A 127 5.40 -3.52 10.07
N LEU A 128 4.67 -4.50 9.54
CA LEU A 128 3.24 -4.69 9.83
C LEU A 128 2.99 -4.95 11.32
N GLY A 129 3.92 -5.62 12.00
CA GLY A 129 3.86 -5.82 13.46
C GLY A 129 4.03 -4.54 14.29
N THR A 130 4.37 -3.41 13.67
CA THR A 130 4.42 -2.10 14.35
C THR A 130 3.07 -1.37 14.31
N LEU A 131 2.10 -1.86 13.54
CA LEU A 131 0.76 -1.25 13.47
C LEU A 131 0.02 -1.38 14.81
N PRO A 132 -0.86 -0.41 15.14
CA PRO A 132 -1.84 -0.59 16.21
C PRO A 132 -2.68 -1.86 15.99
N ALA A 133 -3.06 -2.54 17.07
CA ALA A 133 -3.87 -3.76 16.99
C ALA A 133 -5.22 -3.54 16.27
N SER A 134 -5.79 -2.33 16.38
CA SER A 134 -7.02 -1.91 15.71
C SER A 134 -6.86 -1.53 14.24
N ALA A 135 -5.63 -1.51 13.72
CA ALA A 135 -5.37 -1.18 12.33
C ALA A 135 -5.98 -2.21 11.39
N ARG A 136 -6.15 -1.83 10.12
CA ARG A 136 -6.62 -2.72 9.05
C ARG A 136 -5.59 -2.79 7.95
N VAL A 137 -5.29 -3.99 7.48
CA VAL A 137 -4.36 -4.20 6.36
C VAL A 137 -5.13 -4.79 5.20
N VAL A 138 -5.02 -4.18 4.02
CA VAL A 138 -5.62 -4.72 2.79
C VAL A 138 -4.55 -5.08 1.78
N SER A 139 -4.56 -6.34 1.34
CA SER A 139 -3.64 -6.86 0.33
C SER A 139 -4.38 -7.19 -0.97
N PHE A 140 -3.84 -6.70 -2.09
CA PHE A 140 -4.33 -6.99 -3.43
C PHE A 140 -3.73 -8.30 -3.96
N HIS A 141 -4.60 -9.17 -4.47
CA HIS A 141 -4.33 -10.43 -5.20
C HIS A 141 -3.59 -11.54 -4.43
N TRP A 142 -2.64 -11.18 -3.58
CA TRP A 142 -1.83 -12.12 -2.82
C TRP A 142 -2.14 -12.05 -1.31
N PRO A 143 -2.34 -13.19 -0.64
CA PRO A 143 -2.46 -13.22 0.81
C PRO A 143 -1.10 -12.91 1.47
N ILE A 144 -1.10 -12.83 2.79
CA ILE A 144 0.12 -12.74 3.60
C ILE A 144 0.33 -14.13 4.23
N GLU A 145 1.49 -14.73 3.95
CA GLU A 145 1.78 -16.09 4.39
C GLU A 145 1.81 -16.20 5.92
N GLY A 146 1.09 -17.19 6.46
CA GLY A 146 1.01 -17.43 7.90
C GLY A 146 0.09 -16.47 8.67
N VAL A 147 -0.70 -15.64 7.98
CA VAL A 147 -1.68 -14.74 8.60
C VAL A 147 -3.04 -15.00 7.96
N GLU A 148 -4.05 -15.31 8.77
CA GLU A 148 -5.40 -15.59 8.27
C GLU A 148 -6.18 -14.28 8.02
N PRO A 149 -6.77 -14.07 6.83
CA PRO A 149 -7.58 -12.89 6.56
C PRO A 149 -8.94 -12.97 7.27
N VAL A 150 -9.36 -11.86 7.89
CA VAL A 150 -10.71 -11.74 8.48
C VAL A 150 -11.81 -11.63 7.41
N ARG A 151 -11.44 -11.21 6.20
CA ARG A 151 -12.37 -11.17 5.05
C ARG A 151 -11.61 -11.29 3.74
N THR A 152 -12.17 -12.06 2.81
CA THR A 152 -11.74 -12.11 1.41
C THR A 152 -12.89 -11.70 0.51
N VAL A 153 -12.65 -10.82 -0.45
CA VAL A 153 -13.64 -10.40 -1.46
C VAL A 153 -13.05 -10.52 -2.86
N ALA A 154 -13.89 -10.81 -3.86
CA ALA A 154 -13.50 -10.81 -5.26
C ALA A 154 -14.10 -9.57 -5.96
N VAL A 155 -13.25 -8.81 -6.65
CA VAL A 155 -13.63 -7.62 -7.41
C VAL A 155 -12.99 -7.67 -8.78
N SER A 156 -13.80 -7.70 -9.83
CA SER A 156 -13.33 -7.80 -11.23
C SER A 156 -12.35 -8.96 -11.47
N GLY A 157 -12.60 -10.12 -10.85
CA GLY A 157 -11.72 -11.30 -10.95
C GLY A 157 -10.49 -11.28 -10.03
N THR A 158 -10.27 -10.19 -9.28
CA THR A 158 -9.15 -10.06 -8.33
C THR A 158 -9.61 -10.32 -6.90
N LYS A 159 -8.88 -11.14 -6.14
CA LYS A 159 -9.08 -11.31 -4.70
C LYS A 159 -8.44 -10.17 -3.92
N LEU A 160 -9.16 -9.65 -2.94
CA LEU A 160 -8.66 -8.70 -1.94
C LEU A 160 -8.78 -9.35 -0.57
N TYR A 161 -7.74 -9.20 0.25
CA TYR A 161 -7.64 -9.79 1.57
C TYR A 161 -7.61 -8.67 2.62
N LEU A 162 -8.45 -8.77 3.64
CA LEU A 162 -8.47 -7.88 4.79
C LEU A 162 -7.92 -8.62 6.01
N PHE A 163 -7.03 -7.96 6.73
CA PHE A 163 -6.46 -8.43 7.99
C PHE A 163 -6.64 -7.35 9.06
N GLU A 164 -6.60 -7.77 10.33
CA GLU A 164 -6.54 -6.87 11.48
C GLU A 164 -5.09 -6.72 11.95
N GLY A 165 -4.74 -5.53 12.46
CA GLY A 165 -3.39 -5.21 12.94
C GLY A 165 -2.91 -6.18 14.03
N ALA A 166 -3.83 -6.63 14.88
CA ALA A 166 -3.58 -7.63 15.93
C ALA A 166 -2.96 -8.92 15.37
N ALA A 167 -3.28 -9.33 14.15
CA ALA A 167 -2.74 -10.55 13.54
C ALA A 167 -1.24 -10.48 13.24
N PHE A 168 -0.63 -9.28 13.32
CA PHE A 168 0.81 -9.07 13.08
C PHE A 168 1.61 -8.81 14.36
N ALA A 169 0.95 -8.75 15.53
CA ALA A 169 1.63 -8.44 16.79
C ALA A 169 2.68 -9.51 17.15
N PRO A 170 3.84 -9.11 17.70
CA PRO A 170 4.86 -10.06 18.15
C PRO A 170 4.29 -11.07 19.15
N GLY A 171 4.35 -12.37 18.85
CA GLY A 171 3.91 -13.45 19.75
C GLY A 171 2.62 -14.18 19.36
N HIS A 172 1.95 -13.82 18.25
CA HIS A 172 0.80 -14.56 17.71
C HIS A 172 1.20 -15.64 16.67
N LYS A 173 2.20 -16.46 16.99
CA LYS A 173 2.53 -17.68 16.23
C LYS A 173 2.44 -18.91 17.12
#